data_AF-A0A485KRU0-F1
#
_entry.id   AF-A0A485KRU0-F1
#
_cell.length_a   1.000
_cell.length_b   1.000
_cell.length_c   1.000
_cell.angle_alpha   90.00
_cell.angle_beta   90.00
_cell.angle_gamma   90.00
#
_symmetry.space_group_name_H-M   'P 1'
#
loop_
_entity.id
_entity.type
_entity.pdbx_description
1 polymer ?
#
loop_
_entity_poly.entity_id
_entity_poly.type
_entity_poly.pdbx_seq_one_letter_code
_entity_poly.pdbx_strand_id
1 'polypeptide(L)'
;MDTTAGETKTLLAKQPSARRATAVPLVRQLSDFAENTNQTTVNKHVSAVLVHVGADPADRITSSFVLVALVLAIFLPFFVSPVFVYLKLDAIVAWSWAQVFIPIWVFDAAWLYLTYFSHGIAPVDAEDHFDDADERIKDVHVTDIHTEDADVVAVDITTETRPENRIFNLFVVAMYILTQLFVALKLDGAINWHWAALMTPYYVTAIMQGNCIALAHVGQVVLVATKLDGTLHWGWNMVFFPYWITVAVAVVLVPMGVFAATKFALANAAADADDDKPPSPALPCCAALTALVAALATSSPFILLMYKLNWDLSFDILYIFFPYFIVAGLVFATLLVFGLVSICASDVEDNVV
;
A
#
# COMPACT_ATOMS: atom_id res chain seq x y z
N MET A 1 18.63 100.51 36.46
CA MET A 1 19.96 100.19 35.90
C MET A 1 20.22 98.77 36.37
N ASP A 2 19.71 97.79 35.63
CA ASP A 2 20.40 97.17 34.48
C ASP A 2 21.62 96.39 34.98
N THR A 3 21.85 95.10 34.70
CA THR A 3 21.23 94.07 33.85
C THR A 3 22.05 92.78 34.14
N THR A 4 21.42 91.59 34.03
CA THR A 4 21.92 90.29 33.49
C THR A 4 23.35 89.80 33.81
N ALA A 5 23.69 88.53 34.00
CA ALA A 5 23.05 87.21 33.88
C ALA A 5 24.06 86.21 34.51
N GLY A 6 23.61 85.16 35.19
CA GLY A 6 23.58 83.84 34.56
C GLY A 6 24.75 82.95 35.02
N GLU A 7 24.75 82.55 36.30
CA GLU A 7 25.66 81.52 36.81
C GLU A 7 24.90 80.19 36.96
N THR A 8 25.28 79.20 36.16
CA THR A 8 24.90 77.80 36.37
C THR A 8 26.13 76.94 36.13
N LYS A 9 26.74 76.47 37.22
CA LYS A 9 27.32 75.12 37.31
C LYS A 9 27.87 74.84 38.71
N THR A 10 27.76 73.55 39.06
CA THR A 10 28.45 72.82 40.13
C THR A 10 28.01 73.05 41.57
N LEU A 11 27.08 72.21 42.03
CA LEU A 11 27.20 71.59 43.36
C LEU A 11 26.91 70.08 43.25
N LEU A 12 28.01 69.32 43.27
CA LEU A 12 28.03 67.93 43.73
C LEU A 12 27.73 67.91 45.25
N ALA A 13 26.95 66.90 45.67
CA ALA A 13 27.16 66.05 46.86
C ALA A 13 25.93 65.89 47.78
N LYS A 14 25.26 64.74 47.69
CA LYS A 14 24.97 63.84 48.83
C LYS A 14 24.54 62.44 48.36
N GLN A 15 25.31 61.42 48.74
CA GLN A 15 25.05 59.97 48.65
C GLN A 15 23.87 59.52 49.57
N PRO A 16 23.31 58.27 49.54
CA PRO A 16 24.05 56.98 49.48
C PRO A 16 23.41 55.79 48.72
N SER A 17 24.20 54.71 48.70
CA SER A 17 24.06 53.35 48.14
C SER A 17 22.82 52.53 48.52
N ALA A 18 22.31 51.68 47.59
CA ALA A 18 22.05 50.23 47.80
C ALA A 18 21.30 49.55 46.63
N ARG A 19 21.77 48.34 46.26
CA ARG A 19 21.08 47.19 45.64
C ARG A 19 20.14 47.43 44.45
N ARG A 20 20.65 47.19 43.23
CA ARG A 20 19.84 46.78 42.08
C ARG A 20 20.53 45.61 41.36
N ALA A 21 20.53 44.46 41.99
CA ALA A 21 20.90 43.18 41.39
C ALA A 21 20.05 42.10 42.07
N THR A 22 19.65 41.07 41.32
CA THR A 22 18.93 39.84 41.76
C THR A 22 17.39 39.81 41.74
N ALA A 23 16.71 40.36 40.72
CA ALA A 23 15.28 40.04 40.49
C ALA A 23 14.98 39.47 39.08
N VAL A 24 15.88 39.68 38.12
CA VAL A 24 15.70 39.24 36.72
C VAL A 24 15.75 37.71 36.52
N PRO A 25 16.61 36.93 37.21
CA PRO A 25 16.67 35.47 36.98
C PRO A 25 15.43 34.73 37.47
N LEU A 26 14.85 35.19 38.59
CA LEU A 26 13.76 34.50 39.28
C LEU A 26 12.42 34.69 38.56
N VAL A 27 12.19 35.86 37.97
CA VAL A 27 11.03 36.13 37.11
C VAL A 27 11.10 35.31 35.82
N ARG A 28 12.31 35.16 35.25
CA ARG A 28 12.51 34.33 34.05
C ARG A 28 12.27 32.85 34.35
N GLN A 29 12.82 32.33 35.45
CA GLN A 29 12.58 30.94 35.86
C GLN A 29 11.12 30.64 36.23
N LEU A 30 10.38 31.60 36.79
CA LEU A 30 8.95 31.43 37.07
C LEU A 30 8.10 31.54 35.80
N SER A 31 8.51 32.36 34.82
CA SER A 31 7.90 32.40 33.49
C SER A 31 8.11 31.08 32.77
N ASP A 32 9.36 30.59 32.72
CA ASP A 32 9.69 29.32 32.08
C ASP A 32 9.00 28.13 32.77
N PHE A 33 8.87 28.17 34.10
CA PHE A 33 8.14 27.13 34.85
C PHE A 33 6.62 27.19 34.60
N ALA A 34 6.03 28.39 34.56
CA ALA A 34 4.61 28.59 34.27
C ALA A 34 4.27 28.24 32.81
N GLU A 35 5.15 28.59 31.88
CA GLU A 35 5.03 28.27 30.45
C GLU A 35 5.17 26.77 30.23
N ASN A 36 6.14 26.11 30.88
CA ASN A 36 6.30 24.65 30.78
C ASN A 36 5.15 23.86 31.46
N THR A 37 4.60 24.34 32.59
CA THR A 37 3.42 23.71 33.20
C THR A 37 2.15 23.95 32.38
N ASN A 38 2.00 25.11 31.75
CA ASN A 38 0.89 25.38 30.84
C ASN A 38 1.01 24.54 29.56
N GLN A 39 2.21 24.45 28.96
CA GLN A 39 2.50 23.59 27.81
C GLN A 39 2.23 22.11 28.12
N THR A 40 2.61 21.64 29.31
CA THR A 40 2.38 20.25 29.72
C THR A 40 0.88 19.98 29.94
N THR A 41 0.15 20.95 30.48
CA THR A 41 -1.30 20.84 30.72
C THR A 41 -2.09 20.93 29.42
N VAL A 42 -1.66 21.80 28.49
CA VAL A 42 -2.19 21.94 27.13
C VAL A 42 -1.86 20.70 26.32
N ASN A 43 -0.63 20.18 26.35
CA ASN A 43 -0.27 18.93 25.68
C ASN A 43 -1.06 17.74 26.21
N LYS A 44 -1.36 17.72 27.52
CA LYS A 44 -2.22 16.69 28.13
C LYS A 44 -3.69 16.84 27.73
N HIS A 45 -4.19 18.06 27.57
CA HIS A 45 -5.54 18.31 27.06
C HIS A 45 -5.64 18.06 25.57
N VAL A 46 -4.63 18.43 24.78
CA VAL A 46 -4.54 18.19 23.34
C VAL A 46 -4.37 16.69 23.08
N SER A 47 -3.63 15.94 23.89
CA SER A 47 -3.58 14.48 23.79
C SER A 47 -4.89 13.82 24.22
N ALA A 48 -5.53 14.29 25.29
CA ALA A 48 -6.85 13.80 25.69
C ALA A 48 -7.94 14.13 24.66
N VAL A 49 -7.86 15.29 24.01
CA VAL A 49 -8.77 15.70 22.93
C VAL A 49 -8.42 14.99 21.62
N LEU A 50 -7.15 14.75 21.28
CA LEU A 50 -6.79 13.90 20.13
C LEU A 50 -7.23 12.45 20.34
N VAL A 51 -7.23 11.95 21.57
CA VAL A 51 -7.74 10.62 21.92
C VAL A 51 -9.27 10.57 21.83
N HIS A 52 -9.98 11.66 22.19
CA HIS A 52 -11.44 11.74 22.08
C HIS A 52 -11.95 12.15 20.68
N VAL A 53 -11.15 12.85 19.87
CA VAL A 53 -11.46 13.24 18.48
C VAL A 53 -10.95 12.18 17.49
N GLY A 54 -10.01 11.33 17.92
CA GLY A 54 -9.44 10.23 17.15
C GLY A 54 -10.18 8.90 17.32
N ALA A 55 -11.30 8.79 16.62
CA ALA A 55 -12.11 7.60 16.34
C ALA A 55 -13.12 7.18 17.43
N ASP A 56 -14.39 7.41 17.11
CA ASP A 56 -15.54 6.76 17.72
C ASP A 56 -15.34 5.23 17.66
N PRO A 57 -15.54 4.46 18.74
CA PRO A 57 -15.40 3.00 18.73
C PRO A 57 -16.28 2.32 17.66
N ALA A 58 -17.42 2.93 17.32
CA ALA A 58 -18.27 2.49 16.22
C ALA A 58 -17.55 2.52 14.85
N ASP A 59 -16.69 3.50 14.61
CA ASP A 59 -15.91 3.62 13.36
C ASP A 59 -14.78 2.59 13.29
N ARG A 60 -14.18 2.21 14.42
CA ARG A 60 -13.11 1.19 14.48
C ARG A 60 -13.64 -0.24 14.26
N ILE A 61 -14.78 -0.58 14.85
CA ILE A 61 -15.45 -1.87 14.64
C ILE A 61 -15.95 -1.98 13.20
N THR A 62 -16.55 -0.91 12.68
CA THR A 62 -16.99 -0.83 11.28
C THR A 62 -15.81 -0.99 10.32
N SER A 63 -14.69 -0.31 10.57
CA SER A 63 -13.47 -0.43 9.77
C SER A 63 -12.91 -1.86 9.76
N SER A 64 -12.86 -2.51 10.92
CA SER A 64 -12.33 -3.87 11.06
C SER A 64 -13.24 -4.92 10.40
N PHE A 65 -14.55 -4.79 10.53
CA PHE A 65 -15.52 -5.63 9.81
C PHE A 65 -15.42 -5.45 8.29
N VAL A 66 -15.32 -4.20 7.82
CA VAL A 66 -15.12 -3.88 6.40
C VAL A 66 -13.83 -4.50 5.89
N LEU A 67 -12.74 -4.49 6.67
CA LEU A 67 -11.48 -5.12 6.29
C LEU A 67 -11.61 -6.64 6.15
N VAL A 68 -12.27 -7.32 7.10
CA VAL A 68 -12.51 -8.77 7.00
C VAL A 68 -13.38 -9.11 5.79
N ALA A 69 -14.46 -8.35 5.57
CA ALA A 69 -15.34 -8.52 4.41
C ALA A 69 -14.59 -8.29 3.09
N LEU A 70 -13.71 -7.29 3.04
CA LEU A 70 -12.88 -6.98 1.87
C LEU A 70 -11.85 -8.08 1.61
N VAL A 71 -11.18 -8.59 2.65
CA VAL A 71 -10.26 -9.74 2.52
C VAL A 71 -11.00 -10.95 1.98
N LEU A 72 -12.19 -11.26 2.49
CA LEU A 72 -13.04 -12.35 1.97
C LEU A 72 -13.43 -12.12 0.52
N ALA A 73 -13.90 -10.91 0.18
CA ALA A 73 -14.34 -10.56 -1.18
C ALA A 73 -13.20 -10.64 -2.21
N ILE A 74 -11.97 -10.34 -1.82
CA ILE A 74 -10.80 -10.44 -2.68
C ILE A 74 -10.33 -11.89 -2.76
N PHE A 75 -10.05 -12.55 -1.63
CA PHE A 75 -9.40 -13.86 -1.64
C PHE A 75 -10.28 -15.00 -2.15
N LEU A 76 -11.58 -14.96 -1.89
CA LEU A 76 -12.48 -16.05 -2.24
C LEU A 76 -12.54 -16.30 -3.77
N PRO A 77 -12.72 -15.28 -4.63
CA PRO A 77 -12.62 -15.44 -6.08
C PRO A 77 -11.29 -16.02 -6.57
N PHE A 78 -10.15 -15.56 -6.02
CA PHE A 78 -8.83 -16.06 -6.41
C PHE A 78 -8.59 -17.51 -5.99
N PHE A 79 -9.26 -17.99 -4.94
CA PHE A 79 -9.20 -19.39 -4.53
C PHE A 79 -10.18 -20.28 -5.28
N VAL A 80 -11.43 -19.81 -5.47
CA VAL A 80 -12.51 -20.59 -6.09
C VAL A 80 -12.34 -20.69 -7.60
N SER A 81 -11.85 -19.65 -8.29
CA SER A 81 -11.73 -19.66 -9.76
C SER A 81 -10.78 -20.77 -10.24
N PRO A 82 -9.56 -20.94 -9.69
CA PRO A 82 -8.70 -22.06 -10.05
C PRO A 82 -9.39 -23.41 -9.81
N VAL A 83 -10.06 -23.60 -8.66
CA VAL A 83 -10.79 -24.83 -8.34
C VAL A 83 -11.82 -25.18 -9.42
N PHE A 84 -12.61 -24.20 -9.87
CA PHE A 84 -13.60 -24.44 -10.92
C PHE A 84 -12.96 -24.81 -12.26
N VAL A 85 -11.84 -24.17 -12.61
CA VAL A 85 -11.06 -24.53 -13.80
C VAL A 85 -10.58 -25.98 -13.70
N TYR A 86 -10.12 -26.43 -12.53
CA TYR A 86 -9.67 -27.82 -12.34
C TYR A 86 -10.81 -28.82 -12.48
N LEU A 87 -11.92 -28.60 -11.78
CA LEU A 87 -13.08 -29.47 -11.85
C LEU A 87 -13.57 -29.63 -13.30
N LYS A 88 -13.49 -28.55 -14.08
CA LYS A 88 -13.86 -28.57 -15.49
C LYS A 88 -12.84 -29.31 -16.36
N LEU A 89 -11.54 -29.07 -16.17
CA LEU A 89 -10.48 -29.71 -16.95
C LEU A 89 -10.39 -31.22 -16.70
N ASP A 90 -10.60 -31.66 -15.45
CA ASP A 90 -10.62 -33.09 -15.09
C ASP A 90 -11.98 -33.75 -15.41
N ALA A 91 -12.86 -33.05 -16.14
CA ALA A 91 -14.19 -33.51 -16.55
C ALA A 91 -15.10 -33.96 -15.39
N ILE A 92 -14.84 -33.47 -14.17
CA ILE A 92 -15.66 -33.74 -12.98
C ILE A 92 -17.00 -33.01 -13.09
N VAL A 93 -17.01 -31.81 -13.70
CA VAL A 93 -18.21 -31.00 -13.92
C VAL A 93 -18.46 -30.73 -15.40
N ALA A 94 -19.73 -30.78 -15.81
CA ALA A 94 -20.16 -30.54 -17.20
C ALA A 94 -20.45 -29.07 -17.52
N TRP A 95 -20.04 -28.13 -16.68
CA TRP A 95 -20.35 -26.70 -16.78
C TRP A 95 -19.79 -26.04 -18.06
N SER A 96 -20.38 -24.96 -18.55
CA SER A 96 -19.74 -24.15 -19.60
C SER A 96 -18.54 -23.38 -19.05
N TRP A 97 -17.64 -22.93 -19.92
CA TRP A 97 -16.51 -22.09 -19.49
C TRP A 97 -16.96 -20.74 -18.91
N ALA A 98 -18.11 -20.22 -19.36
CA ALA A 98 -18.74 -19.05 -18.73
C ALA A 98 -19.12 -19.30 -17.26
N GLN A 99 -19.66 -20.49 -16.93
CA GLN A 99 -19.99 -20.84 -15.55
C GLN A 99 -18.74 -20.96 -14.68
N VAL A 100 -17.65 -21.48 -15.25
CA VAL A 100 -16.35 -21.59 -14.56
C VAL A 100 -15.77 -20.22 -14.19
N PHE A 101 -16.01 -19.18 -14.99
CA PHE A 101 -15.53 -17.81 -14.74
C PHE A 101 -16.46 -16.92 -13.91
N ILE A 102 -17.62 -17.42 -13.45
CA ILE A 102 -18.53 -16.64 -12.58
C ILE A 102 -17.81 -16.02 -11.37
N PRO A 103 -16.95 -16.75 -10.60
CA PRO A 103 -16.33 -16.17 -9.42
C PRO A 103 -15.45 -14.96 -9.73
N ILE A 104 -14.70 -15.00 -10.84
CA ILE A 104 -13.87 -13.86 -11.24
C ILE A 104 -14.69 -12.70 -11.81
N TRP A 105 -15.82 -12.97 -12.48
CA TRP A 105 -16.72 -11.90 -12.92
C TRP A 105 -17.41 -11.20 -11.76
N VAL A 106 -17.77 -11.93 -10.70
CA VAL A 106 -18.29 -11.35 -9.46
C VAL A 106 -17.23 -10.45 -8.82
N PHE A 107 -15.97 -10.89 -8.81
CA PHE A 107 -14.85 -10.06 -8.35
C PHE A 107 -14.68 -8.79 -9.19
N ASP A 108 -14.65 -8.91 -10.51
CA ASP A 108 -14.49 -7.76 -11.41
C ASP A 108 -15.64 -6.75 -11.25
N ALA A 109 -16.88 -7.24 -11.08
CA ALA A 109 -18.04 -6.41 -10.80
C ALA A 109 -17.94 -5.71 -9.44
N ALA A 110 -17.50 -6.42 -8.40
CA ALA A 110 -17.28 -5.83 -7.07
C ALA A 110 -16.15 -4.79 -7.09
N TRP A 111 -15.06 -5.06 -7.81
CA TRP A 111 -13.95 -4.12 -8.01
C TRP A 111 -14.39 -2.87 -8.75
N LEU A 112 -15.16 -3.01 -9.83
CA LEU A 112 -15.75 -1.90 -10.57
C LEU A 112 -16.69 -1.09 -9.67
N TYR A 113 -17.53 -1.75 -8.88
CA TYR A 113 -18.40 -1.08 -7.92
C TYR A 113 -17.59 -0.30 -6.88
N LEU A 114 -16.56 -0.92 -6.28
CA LEU A 114 -15.73 -0.27 -5.27
C LEU A 114 -15.01 0.95 -5.85
N THR A 115 -14.37 0.83 -7.01
CA THR A 115 -13.66 1.94 -7.66
C THR A 115 -14.58 3.07 -8.09
N TYR A 116 -15.84 2.78 -8.45
CA TYR A 116 -16.81 3.80 -8.85
C TYR A 116 -17.47 4.52 -7.66
N PHE A 117 -17.82 3.77 -6.60
CA PHE A 117 -18.63 4.29 -5.49
C PHE A 117 -17.82 4.69 -4.25
N SER A 118 -16.64 4.11 -4.01
CA SER A 118 -15.79 4.50 -2.86
C SER A 118 -15.17 5.89 -3.02
N HIS A 119 -15.00 6.34 -4.28
CA HIS A 119 -14.53 7.68 -4.60
C HIS A 119 -15.76 8.53 -4.86
N GLY A 120 -16.35 9.02 -3.76
CA GLY A 120 -17.53 9.87 -3.77
C GLY A 120 -17.48 10.94 -4.87
N ILE A 121 -18.65 11.35 -5.33
CA ILE A 121 -18.80 12.60 -6.06
C ILE A 121 -18.27 13.67 -5.10
N ALA A 122 -17.02 14.09 -5.28
CA ALA A 122 -16.59 15.34 -4.69
C ALA A 122 -17.63 16.37 -5.19
N PRO A 123 -18.30 17.12 -4.31
CA PRO A 123 -19.12 18.21 -4.77
C PRO A 123 -18.24 19.02 -5.71
N VAL A 124 -18.75 19.25 -6.92
CA VAL A 124 -18.15 20.20 -7.84
C VAL A 124 -18.24 21.52 -7.10
N ASP A 125 -17.19 21.86 -6.34
CA ASP A 125 -17.00 23.20 -5.85
C ASP A 125 -16.84 24.04 -7.10
N ALA A 126 -17.95 24.67 -7.46
CA ALA A 126 -18.12 25.48 -8.64
C ALA A 126 -17.37 26.81 -8.46
N GLU A 127 -16.06 26.75 -8.26
CA GLU A 127 -15.15 27.89 -8.34
C GLU A 127 -13.84 27.41 -8.97
N ASP A 128 -13.93 26.98 -10.24
CA ASP A 128 -12.80 27.02 -11.17
C ASP A 128 -12.36 28.48 -11.30
N HIS A 129 -11.45 28.91 -10.42
CA HIS A 129 -10.62 30.08 -10.67
C HIS A 129 -9.74 29.76 -11.88
N PHE A 130 -10.22 30.22 -13.04
CA PHE A 130 -9.40 30.46 -14.22
C PHE A 130 -8.28 31.43 -13.85
N ASP A 131 -7.10 30.91 -13.55
CA ASP A 131 -5.85 31.61 -13.77
C ASP A 131 -4.96 30.74 -14.66
N ASP A 132 -5.16 30.92 -15.97
CA ASP A 132 -4.14 30.65 -16.97
C ASP A 132 -2.92 31.55 -16.68
N ALA A 133 -1.86 30.97 -16.11
CA ALA A 133 -0.52 31.55 -16.17
C ALA A 133 0.52 30.42 -16.25
N ASP A 134 0.83 30.07 -17.49
CA ASP A 134 2.11 29.53 -17.92
C ASP A 134 3.24 30.39 -17.31
N GLU A 135 3.98 29.86 -16.32
CA GLU A 135 5.36 30.30 -16.10
C GLU A 135 6.19 29.19 -15.45
N ARG A 136 7.04 28.60 -16.28
CA ARG A 136 8.32 28.04 -15.87
C ARG A 136 9.08 29.10 -15.06
N ILE A 137 9.90 28.63 -14.14
CA ILE A 137 10.86 29.36 -13.28
C ILE A 137 10.32 29.52 -11.84
N LYS A 138 10.66 28.56 -10.97
CA LYS A 138 10.82 28.87 -9.55
C LYS A 138 12.19 29.52 -9.39
N ASP A 139 12.18 30.85 -9.37
CA ASP A 139 13.27 31.66 -8.91
C ASP A 139 13.60 31.30 -7.46
N VAL A 140 14.86 30.92 -7.24
CA VAL A 140 15.45 30.80 -5.91
C VAL A 140 15.74 32.22 -5.43
N HIS A 141 14.84 32.80 -4.64
CA HIS A 141 15.15 34.01 -3.90
C HIS A 141 15.79 33.62 -2.57
N VAL A 142 17.13 33.58 -2.54
CA VAL A 142 17.89 33.62 -1.27
C VAL A 142 17.85 35.07 -0.79
N THR A 143 17.13 35.32 0.29
CA THR A 143 17.31 36.56 1.06
C THR A 143 18.14 36.22 2.30
N ASP A 144 19.41 36.60 2.26
CA ASP A 144 20.27 36.62 3.45
C ASP A 144 19.75 37.66 4.43
N ILE A 145 19.16 37.22 5.56
CA ILE A 145 19.02 38.06 6.75
C ILE A 145 19.32 37.21 7.99
N HIS A 146 20.42 37.56 8.67
CA HIS A 146 20.64 37.25 10.07
C HIS A 146 19.48 37.84 10.90
N THR A 147 18.85 37.05 11.77
CA THR A 147 18.83 37.17 13.25
C THR A 147 17.72 36.25 13.78
N GLU A 148 18.00 35.67 14.95
CA GLU A 148 17.18 34.80 15.81
C GLU A 148 15.65 35.04 15.75
N ASP A 149 14.91 34.07 15.22
CA ASP A 149 13.63 33.58 15.76
C ASP A 149 13.20 32.38 14.88
N ALA A 150 13.15 31.20 15.50
CA ALA A 150 12.80 29.94 14.83
C ALA A 150 11.28 29.86 14.67
N ASP A 151 10.74 30.47 13.62
CA ASP A 151 9.38 30.21 13.18
C ASP A 151 9.37 28.93 12.33
N VAL A 152 8.65 27.91 12.81
CA VAL A 152 8.54 26.61 12.15
C VAL A 152 7.67 26.80 10.92
N VAL A 153 8.31 27.00 9.77
CA VAL A 153 7.64 26.96 8.47
C VAL A 153 7.11 25.54 8.27
N ALA A 154 5.82 25.35 8.55
CA ALA A 154 5.10 24.13 8.18
C ALA A 154 5.09 24.05 6.65
N VAL A 155 5.97 23.20 6.12
CA VAL A 155 5.89 22.76 4.72
C VAL A 155 4.68 21.85 4.63
N ASP A 156 3.53 22.44 4.31
CA ASP A 156 2.33 21.71 3.95
C ASP A 156 2.60 21.03 2.59
N ILE A 157 2.97 19.75 2.64
CA ILE A 157 3.06 18.92 1.44
C ILE A 157 1.61 18.59 1.07
N THR A 158 0.96 19.52 0.39
CA THR A 158 -0.24 19.21 -0.39
C THR A 158 0.18 18.20 -1.44
N THR A 159 -0.03 16.93 -1.14
CA THR A 159 0.09 15.85 -2.11
C THR A 159 -1.11 16.04 -3.02
N GLU A 160 -0.93 16.79 -4.11
CA GLU A 160 -1.91 16.85 -5.19
C GLU A 160 -2.13 15.41 -5.69
N THR A 161 -3.21 14.79 -5.22
CA THR A 161 -3.67 13.50 -5.73
C THR A 161 -4.08 13.75 -7.17
N ARG A 162 -3.20 13.37 -8.10
CA ARG A 162 -3.46 13.39 -9.55
C ARG A 162 -4.88 12.87 -9.78
N PRO A 163 -5.76 13.61 -10.49
CA PRO A 163 -7.13 13.18 -10.69
C PRO A 163 -7.10 11.83 -11.40
N GLU A 164 -7.50 10.78 -10.67
CA GLU A 164 -7.52 9.44 -11.19
C GLU A 164 -8.61 9.40 -12.28
N ASN A 165 -8.21 9.12 -13.51
CA ASN A 165 -9.11 9.11 -14.65
C ASN A 165 -10.10 7.95 -14.50
N ARG A 166 -11.26 8.18 -13.85
CA ARG A 166 -12.30 7.16 -13.62
C ARG A 166 -12.70 6.44 -14.92
N ILE A 167 -12.76 7.18 -16.02
CA ILE A 167 -13.05 6.66 -17.36
C ILE A 167 -11.98 5.66 -17.82
N PHE A 168 -10.71 5.94 -17.52
CA PHE A 168 -9.59 5.05 -17.85
C PHE A 168 -9.69 3.73 -17.06
N ASN A 169 -9.99 3.80 -15.75
CA ASN A 169 -10.15 2.60 -14.92
C ASN A 169 -11.32 1.73 -15.41
N LEU A 170 -12.46 2.36 -15.75
CA LEU A 170 -13.61 1.65 -16.33
C LEU A 170 -13.23 0.95 -17.65
N PHE A 171 -12.52 1.65 -18.53
CA PHE A 171 -12.05 1.09 -19.79
C PHE A 171 -11.14 -0.12 -19.57
N VAL A 172 -10.19 -0.03 -18.65
CA VAL A 172 -9.25 -1.12 -18.32
C VAL A 172 -9.99 -2.36 -17.82
N VAL A 173 -10.92 -2.19 -16.86
CA VAL A 173 -11.73 -3.31 -16.35
C VAL A 173 -12.59 -3.94 -17.44
N ALA A 174 -13.24 -3.11 -18.28
CA ALA A 174 -14.05 -3.60 -19.40
C ALA A 174 -13.22 -4.43 -20.39
N MET A 175 -11.98 -4.03 -20.69
CA MET A 175 -11.09 -4.80 -21.56
C MET A 175 -10.64 -6.13 -20.93
N TYR A 176 -10.45 -6.20 -19.61
CA TYR A 176 -10.18 -7.46 -18.92
C TYR A 176 -11.38 -8.42 -19.02
N ILE A 177 -12.58 -7.95 -18.72
CA ILE A 177 -13.82 -8.74 -18.84
C ILE A 177 -14.00 -9.22 -20.29
N LEU A 178 -13.75 -8.35 -21.27
CA LEU A 178 -13.84 -8.71 -22.69
C LEU A 178 -12.84 -9.82 -23.06
N THR A 179 -11.62 -9.77 -22.54
CA THR A 179 -10.63 -10.85 -22.72
C THR A 179 -11.16 -12.16 -22.15
N GLN A 180 -11.66 -12.15 -20.92
CA GLN A 180 -12.19 -13.35 -20.25
C GLN A 180 -13.38 -13.95 -21.01
N LEU A 181 -14.28 -13.10 -21.52
CA LEU A 181 -15.41 -13.52 -22.35
C LEU A 181 -14.93 -14.24 -23.62
N PHE A 182 -13.97 -13.66 -24.33
CA PHE A 182 -13.46 -14.31 -25.53
C PHE A 182 -12.78 -15.65 -25.21
N VAL A 183 -12.00 -15.72 -24.13
CA VAL A 183 -11.38 -16.97 -23.67
C VAL A 183 -12.45 -18.03 -23.41
N ALA A 184 -13.53 -17.69 -22.69
CA ALA A 184 -14.63 -18.62 -22.44
C ALA A 184 -15.26 -19.13 -23.74
N LEU A 185 -15.61 -18.21 -24.66
CA LEU A 185 -16.21 -18.56 -25.95
C LEU A 185 -15.31 -19.45 -26.80
N LYS A 186 -13.99 -19.20 -26.77
CA LYS A 186 -13.01 -20.01 -27.51
C LYS A 186 -12.89 -21.40 -26.91
N LEU A 187 -12.84 -21.50 -25.59
CA LEU A 187 -12.75 -22.77 -24.88
C LEU A 187 -14.04 -23.60 -24.99
N ASP A 188 -15.21 -22.97 -25.09
CA ASP A 188 -16.49 -23.62 -25.39
C ASP A 188 -16.62 -24.01 -26.88
N GLY A 189 -15.64 -23.65 -27.73
CA GLY A 189 -15.65 -23.94 -29.17
C GLY A 189 -16.61 -23.07 -29.98
N ALA A 190 -17.19 -22.03 -29.39
CA ALA A 190 -18.14 -21.13 -30.06
C ALA A 190 -17.44 -20.20 -31.09
N ILE A 191 -16.16 -19.91 -30.89
CA ILE A 191 -15.34 -19.10 -31.81
C ILE A 191 -14.06 -19.85 -32.19
N ASN A 192 -13.58 -19.65 -33.42
CA ASN A 192 -12.39 -20.32 -33.96
C ASN A 192 -11.18 -19.40 -34.16
N TRP A 193 -11.22 -18.17 -33.62
CA TRP A 193 -10.15 -17.19 -33.78
C TRP A 193 -8.80 -17.67 -33.21
N HIS A 194 -7.70 -17.13 -33.75
CA HIS A 194 -6.36 -17.36 -33.20
C HIS A 194 -6.26 -16.79 -31.78
N TRP A 195 -5.58 -17.49 -30.88
CA TRP A 195 -5.32 -17.08 -29.50
C TRP A 195 -4.63 -15.72 -29.44
N ALA A 196 -3.68 -15.46 -30.34
CA ALA A 196 -3.00 -14.17 -30.38
C ALA A 196 -3.96 -13.01 -30.66
N ALA A 197 -4.89 -13.18 -31.59
CA ALA A 197 -5.89 -12.15 -31.93
C ALA A 197 -6.92 -11.97 -30.80
N LEU A 198 -7.30 -13.07 -30.16
CA LEU A 198 -8.27 -13.10 -29.07
C LEU A 198 -7.81 -12.27 -27.86
N MET A 199 -6.52 -12.29 -27.55
CA MET A 199 -5.91 -11.59 -26.42
C MET A 199 -5.69 -10.08 -26.67
N THR A 200 -6.14 -9.53 -27.80
CA THR A 200 -5.97 -8.11 -28.15
C THR A 200 -6.45 -7.13 -27.07
N PRO A 201 -7.63 -7.31 -26.43
CA PRO A 201 -8.06 -6.39 -25.38
C PRO A 201 -7.07 -6.34 -24.21
N TYR A 202 -6.51 -7.48 -23.82
CA TYR A 202 -5.47 -7.56 -22.79
C TYR A 202 -4.21 -6.81 -23.20
N TYR A 203 -3.74 -6.95 -24.45
CA TYR A 203 -2.57 -6.21 -24.94
C TYR A 203 -2.76 -4.70 -24.88
N VAL A 204 -3.96 -4.21 -25.24
CA VAL A 204 -4.30 -2.78 -25.16
C VAL A 204 -4.20 -2.28 -23.71
N THR A 205 -4.75 -3.02 -22.74
CA THR A 205 -4.66 -2.61 -21.32
C THR A 205 -3.23 -2.46 -20.84
N ALA A 206 -2.36 -3.41 -21.19
CA ALA A 206 -0.98 -3.41 -20.75
C ALA A 206 -0.15 -2.29 -21.39
N ILE A 207 -0.39 -1.98 -22.67
CA ILE A 207 0.23 -0.83 -23.35
C ILE A 207 -0.22 0.47 -22.66
N MET A 208 -1.51 0.58 -22.32
CA MET A 208 -2.06 1.76 -21.66
C MET A 208 -1.53 1.96 -20.23
N GLN A 209 -1.25 0.87 -19.50
CA GLN A 209 -0.63 0.94 -18.17
C GLN A 209 0.84 1.39 -18.23
N GLY A 210 1.53 1.16 -19.35
CA GLY A 210 2.86 1.70 -19.63
C GLY A 210 3.98 1.24 -18.69
N ASN A 211 3.72 0.31 -17.76
CA ASN A 211 4.71 -0.16 -16.81
C ASN A 211 5.47 -1.39 -17.36
N CYS A 212 6.74 -1.53 -16.98
CA CYS A 212 7.60 -2.61 -17.48
C CYS A 212 7.08 -4.01 -17.11
N ILE A 213 6.38 -4.13 -15.99
CA ILE A 213 5.81 -5.39 -15.49
C ILE A 213 4.70 -5.87 -16.46
N ALA A 214 3.76 -5.01 -16.79
CA ALA A 214 2.66 -5.26 -17.70
C ALA A 214 3.16 -5.65 -19.10
N LEU A 215 4.21 -4.99 -19.58
CA LEU A 215 4.86 -5.38 -20.84
C LEU A 215 5.49 -6.78 -20.77
N ALA A 216 6.13 -7.13 -19.66
CA ALA A 216 6.67 -8.48 -19.46
C ALA A 216 5.54 -9.53 -19.42
N HIS A 217 4.42 -9.23 -18.76
CA HIS A 217 3.24 -10.10 -18.76
C HIS A 217 2.65 -10.28 -20.16
N VAL A 218 2.54 -9.22 -20.96
CA VAL A 218 2.12 -9.33 -22.37
C VAL A 218 3.06 -10.21 -23.17
N GLY A 219 4.38 -10.03 -23.00
CA GLY A 219 5.35 -10.89 -23.67
C GLY A 219 5.12 -12.37 -23.36
N GLN A 220 4.87 -12.71 -22.10
CA GLN A 220 4.50 -14.06 -21.67
C GLN A 220 3.20 -14.55 -22.31
N VAL A 221 2.15 -13.73 -22.35
CA VAL A 221 0.85 -14.08 -22.94
C VAL A 221 0.97 -14.29 -24.44
N VAL A 222 1.73 -13.46 -25.16
CA VAL A 222 1.98 -13.59 -26.60
C VAL A 222 2.70 -14.91 -26.91
N LEU A 223 3.73 -15.26 -26.14
CA LEU A 223 4.45 -16.52 -26.30
C LEU A 223 3.53 -17.73 -26.10
N VAL A 224 2.66 -17.70 -25.08
CA VAL A 224 1.68 -18.76 -24.82
C VAL A 224 0.64 -18.82 -25.93
N ALA A 225 0.09 -17.68 -26.34
CA ALA A 225 -0.93 -17.62 -27.39
C ALA A 225 -0.41 -18.15 -28.74
N THR A 226 0.76 -17.69 -29.17
CA THR A 226 1.40 -18.16 -30.41
C THR A 226 1.77 -19.63 -30.35
N LYS A 227 2.17 -20.14 -29.17
CA LYS A 227 2.38 -21.57 -28.94
C LYS A 227 1.09 -22.39 -29.09
N LEU A 228 0.00 -21.91 -28.49
CA LEU A 228 -1.32 -22.56 -28.60
C LEU A 228 -1.90 -22.49 -30.02
N ASP A 229 -1.57 -21.44 -30.78
CA ASP A 229 -1.91 -21.32 -32.20
C ASP A 229 -1.07 -22.24 -33.11
N GLY A 230 -0.06 -22.93 -32.57
CA GLY A 230 0.85 -23.80 -33.34
C GLY A 230 1.85 -23.04 -34.21
N THR A 231 1.92 -21.71 -34.09
CA THR A 231 2.88 -20.86 -34.83
C THR A 231 4.27 -20.88 -34.21
N LEU A 232 4.36 -21.08 -32.89
CA LEU A 232 5.61 -21.16 -32.15
C LEU A 232 5.98 -22.61 -31.82
N HIS A 233 7.12 -23.08 -32.32
CA HIS A 233 7.58 -24.47 -32.13
C HIS A 233 8.49 -24.68 -30.91
N TRP A 234 8.78 -23.64 -30.13
CA TRP A 234 9.66 -23.73 -28.96
C TRP A 234 9.12 -24.67 -27.88
N GLY A 235 10.01 -25.27 -27.08
CA GLY A 235 9.61 -26.05 -25.89
C GLY A 235 8.99 -25.14 -24.82
N TRP A 236 8.16 -25.71 -23.94
CA TRP A 236 7.44 -24.91 -22.93
C TRP A 236 8.37 -24.16 -21.97
N ASN A 237 9.59 -24.68 -21.74
CA ASN A 237 10.61 -24.00 -20.94
C ASN A 237 10.96 -22.59 -21.48
N MET A 238 11.03 -22.45 -22.80
CA MET A 238 11.33 -21.17 -23.46
C MET A 238 10.10 -20.27 -23.54
N VAL A 239 8.92 -20.87 -23.72
CA VAL A 239 7.64 -20.13 -23.70
C VAL A 239 7.42 -19.47 -22.34
N PHE A 240 7.76 -20.13 -21.24
CA PHE A 240 7.67 -19.61 -19.87
C PHE A 240 8.94 -18.87 -19.39
N PHE A 241 9.84 -18.48 -20.30
CA PHE A 241 11.07 -17.77 -19.92
C PHE A 241 10.84 -16.46 -19.15
N PRO A 242 9.93 -15.56 -19.58
CA PRO A 242 9.63 -14.36 -18.79
C PRO A 242 9.19 -14.70 -17.36
N TYR A 243 8.38 -15.75 -17.18
CA TYR A 243 7.96 -16.21 -15.86
C TYR A 243 9.14 -16.72 -14.99
N TRP A 244 10.15 -17.38 -15.57
CA TRP A 244 11.34 -17.81 -14.83
C TRP A 244 12.09 -16.66 -14.19
N ILE A 245 12.14 -15.50 -14.85
CA ILE A 245 12.74 -14.29 -14.29
C ILE A 245 11.97 -13.88 -13.04
N THR A 246 10.64 -13.83 -13.11
CA THR A 246 9.79 -13.51 -11.95
C THR A 246 9.97 -14.49 -10.81
N VAL A 247 10.05 -15.80 -11.08
CA VAL A 247 10.30 -16.82 -10.05
C VAL A 247 11.68 -16.63 -9.42
N ALA A 248 12.72 -16.43 -10.21
CA ALA A 248 14.07 -16.23 -9.70
C ALA A 248 14.14 -14.98 -8.81
N VAL A 249 13.53 -13.88 -9.27
CA VAL A 249 13.41 -12.64 -8.51
C VAL A 249 12.63 -12.87 -7.21
N ALA A 250 11.49 -13.57 -7.26
CA ALA A 250 10.67 -13.84 -6.08
C ALA A 250 11.41 -14.72 -5.06
N VAL A 251 12.01 -15.82 -5.50
CA VAL A 251 12.73 -16.78 -4.65
C VAL A 251 13.96 -16.15 -3.98
N VAL A 252 14.60 -15.15 -4.60
CA VAL A 252 15.77 -14.48 -4.03
C VAL A 252 15.40 -13.22 -3.24
N LEU A 253 14.66 -12.29 -3.85
CA LEU A 253 14.40 -10.99 -3.25
C LEU A 253 13.37 -11.04 -2.13
N VAL A 254 12.36 -11.90 -2.19
CA VAL A 254 11.32 -11.96 -1.15
C VAL A 254 11.90 -12.45 0.19
N PRO A 255 12.65 -13.56 0.27
CA PRO A 255 13.26 -13.99 1.52
C PRO A 255 14.27 -12.97 2.06
N MET A 256 15.05 -12.34 1.17
CA MET A 256 16.02 -11.31 1.56
C MET A 256 15.32 -10.06 2.11
N GLY A 257 14.23 -9.63 1.48
CA GLY A 257 13.41 -8.51 1.93
C GLY A 257 12.74 -8.80 3.28
N VAL A 258 12.17 -9.99 3.45
CA VAL A 258 11.56 -10.43 4.73
C VAL A 258 12.62 -10.50 5.83
N PHE A 259 13.82 -11.02 5.54
CA PHE A 259 14.93 -11.02 6.48
C PHE A 259 15.29 -9.61 6.94
N ALA A 260 15.49 -8.69 5.99
CA ALA A 260 15.86 -7.31 6.26
C ALA A 260 14.77 -6.57 7.05
N ALA A 261 13.51 -6.70 6.64
CA ALA A 261 12.36 -6.09 7.30
C ALA A 261 12.17 -6.60 8.73
N THR A 262 12.26 -7.92 8.93
CA THR A 262 12.15 -8.53 10.26
C THR A 262 13.29 -8.08 11.16
N LYS A 263 14.52 -8.05 10.65
CA LYS A 263 15.69 -7.56 11.40
C LYS A 263 15.53 -6.09 11.80
N PHE A 264 15.05 -5.25 10.89
CA PHE A 264 14.80 -3.84 11.16
C PHE A 264 13.70 -3.64 12.21
N ALA A 265 12.59 -4.37 12.09
CA ALA A 265 11.50 -4.33 13.06
C ALA A 265 11.94 -4.75 14.47
N LEU A 266 12.74 -5.81 14.59
CA LEU A 266 13.30 -6.23 15.88
C LEU A 266 14.28 -5.20 16.45
N ALA A 267 15.10 -4.57 15.62
CA ALA A 267 16.03 -3.54 16.08
C ALA A 267 15.29 -2.32 16.65
N ASN A 268 14.19 -1.90 16.01
CA ASN A 268 13.38 -0.79 16.51
C ASN A 268 12.66 -1.17 17.81
N ALA A 269 12.07 -2.36 17.89
CA ALA A 269 11.40 -2.82 19.10
C ALA A 269 12.37 -2.99 20.30
N ALA A 270 13.63 -3.37 20.04
CA ALA A 270 14.66 -3.46 21.07
C ALA A 270 15.12 -2.07 21.54
N ALA A 271 15.15 -1.08 20.66
CA ALA A 271 15.49 0.31 21.02
C ALA A 271 14.48 0.92 22.00
N ASP A 272 13.20 0.53 21.91
CA ASP A 272 12.15 1.00 22.82
C ASP A 272 12.14 0.27 24.18
N ALA A 273 12.76 -0.91 24.27
CA ALA A 273 12.66 -1.80 25.42
C ALA A 273 13.75 -1.62 26.49
N ASP A 274 14.71 -0.70 26.29
CA ASP A 274 15.88 -0.47 27.18
C ASP A 274 16.63 -1.78 27.56
N ASP A 275 16.56 -2.79 26.67
CA ASP A 275 17.14 -4.12 26.86
C ASP A 275 18.49 -4.19 26.12
N ASP A 276 19.59 -4.30 26.87
CA ASP A 276 20.97 -4.34 26.36
C ASP A 276 21.31 -5.64 25.59
N LYS A 277 20.36 -6.55 25.41
CA LYS A 277 20.57 -7.81 24.71
C LYS A 277 20.42 -7.65 23.20
N PRO A 278 21.44 -8.02 22.39
CA PRO A 278 21.31 -7.97 20.94
C PRO A 278 20.19 -8.93 20.46
N PRO A 279 19.29 -8.47 19.58
CA PRO A 279 18.19 -9.29 19.09
C PRO A 279 18.73 -10.52 18.37
N SER A 280 18.22 -11.71 18.73
CA SER A 280 18.71 -12.97 18.16
C SER A 280 18.43 -13.03 16.65
N PRO A 281 19.38 -13.53 15.82
CA PRO A 281 19.17 -13.65 14.37
C PRO A 281 18.22 -14.80 13.99
N ALA A 282 17.83 -15.64 14.95
CA ALA A 282 17.00 -16.82 14.69
C ALA A 282 15.64 -16.46 14.09
N LEU A 283 14.96 -15.44 14.62
CA LEU A 283 13.63 -15.05 14.15
C LEU A 283 13.65 -14.49 12.70
N PRO A 284 14.54 -13.54 12.34
CA PRO A 284 14.72 -13.15 10.93
C PRO A 284 15.04 -14.32 9.99
N CYS A 285 15.89 -15.26 10.41
CA CYS A 285 16.20 -16.45 9.61
C CYS A 285 14.98 -17.35 9.41
N CYS A 286 14.21 -17.61 10.47
CA CYS A 286 12.97 -18.39 10.38
C CYS A 286 11.93 -17.72 9.48
N ALA A 287 11.78 -16.39 9.57
CA ALA A 287 10.88 -15.63 8.71
C ALA A 287 11.31 -15.70 7.24
N ALA A 288 12.60 -15.54 6.96
CA ALA A 288 13.16 -15.65 5.61
C ALA A 288 12.99 -17.06 5.02
N LEU A 289 13.24 -18.11 5.81
CA LEU A 289 13.03 -19.49 5.39
C LEU A 289 11.56 -19.78 5.09
N THR A 290 10.65 -19.26 5.93
CA THR A 290 9.20 -19.37 5.71
C THR A 290 8.80 -18.68 4.41
N ALA A 291 9.32 -17.47 4.16
CA ALA A 291 9.09 -16.74 2.93
C ALA A 291 9.65 -17.48 1.69
N LEU A 292 10.80 -18.13 1.82
CA LEU A 292 11.37 -18.96 0.75
C LEU A 292 10.48 -20.15 0.42
N VAL A 293 10.02 -20.89 1.44
CA VAL A 293 9.11 -22.02 1.27
C VAL A 293 7.80 -21.54 0.63
N ALA A 294 7.25 -20.41 1.07
CA ALA A 294 6.05 -19.84 0.50
C ALA A 294 6.23 -19.42 -0.97
N ALA A 295 7.36 -18.79 -1.33
CA ALA A 295 7.67 -18.40 -2.70
C ALA A 295 7.79 -19.63 -3.62
N LEU A 296 8.44 -20.69 -3.16
CA LEU A 296 8.58 -21.95 -3.91
C LEU A 296 7.23 -22.66 -4.08
N ALA A 297 6.42 -22.75 -3.03
CA ALA A 297 5.10 -23.37 -3.09
C ALA A 297 4.09 -22.55 -3.92
N THR A 298 4.23 -21.21 -3.96
CA THR A 298 3.43 -20.36 -4.86
C THR A 298 3.84 -20.54 -6.32
N SER A 299 5.13 -20.77 -6.58
CA SER A 299 5.67 -20.99 -7.92
C SER A 299 5.50 -22.42 -8.42
N SER A 300 5.27 -23.38 -7.51
CA SER A 300 5.24 -24.81 -7.83
C SER A 300 4.20 -25.22 -8.88
N PRO A 301 2.98 -24.63 -8.96
CA PRO A 301 2.02 -25.07 -9.95
C PRO A 301 2.48 -24.81 -11.38
N PHE A 302 3.21 -23.71 -11.59
CA PHE A 302 3.75 -23.37 -12.91
C PHE A 302 4.88 -24.32 -13.31
N ILE A 303 5.75 -24.68 -12.35
CA ILE A 303 6.80 -25.67 -12.57
C ILE A 303 6.17 -27.01 -12.93
N LEU A 304 5.24 -27.50 -12.11
CA LEU A 304 4.59 -28.79 -12.30
C LEU A 304 3.73 -28.83 -13.57
N LEU A 305 3.02 -27.75 -13.90
CA LEU A 305 2.27 -27.59 -15.15
C LEU A 305 3.20 -27.66 -16.36
N MET A 306 4.33 -26.97 -16.30
CA MET A 306 5.33 -27.01 -17.37
C MET A 306 5.91 -28.42 -17.55
N TYR A 307 6.19 -29.13 -16.46
CA TYR A 307 6.60 -30.54 -16.52
C TYR A 307 5.53 -31.40 -17.19
N LYS A 308 4.26 -31.22 -16.82
CA LYS A 308 3.13 -31.90 -17.48
C LYS A 308 3.07 -31.59 -18.98
N LEU A 309 3.23 -30.33 -19.37
CA LEU A 309 3.15 -29.88 -20.77
C LEU A 309 4.32 -30.36 -21.64
N ASN A 310 5.51 -30.57 -21.08
CA ASN A 310 6.69 -31.04 -21.82
C ASN A 310 6.76 -32.56 -21.96
N TRP A 311 6.35 -33.30 -20.93
CA TRP A 311 6.58 -34.76 -20.84
C TRP A 311 5.30 -35.59 -20.78
N ASP A 312 4.13 -34.96 -20.99
CA ASP A 312 2.81 -35.61 -21.00
C ASP A 312 2.53 -36.47 -19.75
N LEU A 313 2.92 -35.94 -18.59
CA LEU A 313 2.76 -36.64 -17.32
C LEU A 313 1.27 -36.72 -16.92
N SER A 314 0.84 -37.92 -16.52
CA SER A 314 -0.56 -38.23 -16.19
C SER A 314 -1.00 -37.77 -14.79
N PHE A 315 -0.44 -36.69 -14.25
CA PHE A 315 -0.90 -36.15 -12.96
C PHE A 315 -2.25 -35.44 -13.10
N ASP A 316 -3.16 -35.67 -12.16
CA ASP A 316 -4.39 -34.86 -12.07
C ASP A 316 -4.00 -33.40 -11.80
N ILE A 317 -4.71 -32.46 -12.42
CA ILE A 317 -4.34 -31.05 -12.36
C ILE A 317 -4.49 -30.52 -10.93
N LEU A 318 -5.39 -31.10 -10.13
CA LEU A 318 -5.53 -30.73 -8.72
C LEU A 318 -4.23 -30.90 -7.91
N TYR A 319 -3.47 -31.97 -8.14
CA TYR A 319 -2.20 -32.20 -7.42
C TYR A 319 -1.12 -31.18 -7.78
N ILE A 320 -1.17 -30.63 -9.00
CA ILE A 320 -0.24 -29.59 -9.47
C ILE A 320 -0.41 -28.30 -8.64
N PHE A 321 -1.65 -27.96 -8.28
CA PHE A 321 -1.96 -26.72 -7.56
C PHE A 321 -2.10 -26.88 -6.05
N PHE A 322 -2.03 -28.11 -5.53
CA PHE A 322 -2.16 -28.38 -4.11
C PHE A 322 -1.21 -27.56 -3.21
N PRO A 323 0.10 -27.40 -3.52
CA PRO A 323 0.99 -26.58 -2.69
C PRO A 323 0.59 -25.10 -2.66
N TYR A 324 0.10 -24.58 -3.80
CA TYR A 324 -0.41 -23.22 -3.88
C TYR A 324 -1.64 -23.03 -3.01
N PHE A 325 -2.58 -23.98 -3.02
CA PHE A 325 -3.77 -23.90 -2.17
C PHE A 325 -3.46 -23.97 -0.68
N ILE A 326 -2.44 -24.74 -0.27
CA ILE A 326 -1.96 -24.75 1.12
C ILE A 326 -1.46 -23.36 1.50
N VAL A 327 -0.57 -22.76 0.69
CA VAL A 327 -0.02 -21.43 0.99
C VAL A 327 -1.09 -20.36 0.98
N ALA A 328 -1.93 -20.33 -0.05
CA ALA A 328 -3.04 -19.37 -0.15
C ALA A 328 -4.00 -19.51 1.04
N GLY A 329 -4.33 -20.73 1.44
CA GLY A 329 -5.16 -21.01 2.62
C GLY A 329 -4.52 -20.55 3.93
N LEU A 330 -3.21 -20.77 4.11
CA LEU A 330 -2.47 -20.27 5.27
C LEU A 330 -2.42 -18.75 5.32
N VAL A 331 -2.11 -18.09 4.19
CA VAL A 331 -2.11 -16.62 4.09
C VAL A 331 -3.49 -16.08 4.44
N PHE A 332 -4.54 -16.65 3.84
CA PHE A 332 -5.92 -16.29 4.13
C PHE A 332 -6.25 -16.45 5.63
N ALA A 333 -5.88 -17.59 6.24
CA ALA A 333 -6.11 -17.83 7.66
C ALA A 333 -5.36 -16.82 8.54
N THR A 334 -4.10 -16.48 8.21
CA THR A 334 -3.34 -15.48 8.97
C THR A 334 -3.96 -14.08 8.89
N LEU A 335 -4.41 -13.66 7.70
CA LEU A 335 -5.07 -12.37 7.51
C LEU A 335 -6.42 -12.33 8.22
N LEU A 336 -7.16 -13.43 8.20
CA LEU A 336 -8.44 -13.55 8.89
C LEU A 336 -8.26 -13.51 10.40
N VAL A 337 -7.28 -14.24 10.95
CA VAL A 337 -6.96 -14.18 12.38
C VAL A 337 -6.51 -12.78 12.78
N PHE A 338 -5.66 -12.13 11.99
CA PHE A 338 -5.23 -10.75 12.25
C PHE A 338 -6.43 -9.79 12.25
N GLY A 339 -7.32 -9.90 11.27
CA GLY A 339 -8.55 -9.10 11.22
C GLY A 339 -9.46 -9.35 12.43
N LEU A 340 -9.66 -10.61 12.83
CA LEU A 340 -10.47 -10.97 14.00
C LEU A 340 -9.85 -10.51 15.32
N VAL A 341 -8.53 -10.62 15.47
CA VAL A 341 -7.81 -10.12 16.66
C VAL A 341 -7.92 -8.61 16.74
N SER A 342 -7.83 -7.91 15.61
CA SER A 342 -8.05 -6.45 15.54
C SER A 342 -9.45 -6.07 16.04
N ILE A 343 -10.49 -6.86 15.70
CA ILE A 343 -11.87 -6.66 16.20
C ILE A 343 -11.94 -6.93 17.71
N CYS A 344 -11.32 -8.00 18.20
CA CYS A 344 -11.38 -8.33 19.63
C CYS A 344 -10.59 -7.35 20.50
N ALA A 345 -9.48 -6.80 19.99
CA ALA A 345 -8.67 -5.82 20.71
C ALA A 345 -9.41 -4.49 20.88
N SER A 346 -10.23 -4.08 19.90
CA SER A 346 -11.06 -2.88 20.05
C SER A 346 -12.10 -3.01 21.16
N ASP A 347 -12.69 -4.19 21.34
CA ASP A 347 -13.71 -4.40 22.39
C ASP A 347 -13.14 -4.35 23.83
N VAL A 348 -11.83 -4.58 24.01
CA VAL A 348 -11.20 -4.58 25.33
C VAL A 348 -10.87 -3.17 25.80
N GLU A 349 -10.50 -2.25 24.91
CA GLU A 349 -10.24 -0.84 25.28
C GLU A 349 -11.51 -0.12 25.73
N ASP A 350 -12.67 -0.45 25.15
CA ASP A 350 -13.95 0.17 25.50
C ASP A 350 -14.52 -0.28 26.86
N ASN A 351 -14.05 -1.41 27.39
CA ASN A 351 -14.51 -1.97 28.68
C ASN A 351 -13.62 -1.59 29.88
N VAL A 352 -12.58 -0.76 29.66
CA VAL A 352 -11.71 -0.23 30.72
C VAL A 352 -11.94 1.28 30.84
N VAL A 353 -13.13 1.67 31.30
CA VAL A 353 -13.45 3.03 31.79
C VAL A 353 -14.20 2.96 33.10
#